data_AF-A0A9E2ZB64-F1
#
_entry.id   AF-A0A9E2ZB64-F1
#
_cell.length_a   1.000
_cell.length_b   1.000
_cell.length_c   1.000
_cell.angle_alpha   90.00
_cell.angle_beta   90.00
_cell.angle_gamma   90.00
#
_symmetry.space_group_name_H-M   'P 1'
#
loop_
_entity.id
_entity.type
_entity.pdbx_description
1 polymer ?
#
loop_
_entity_poly.entity_id
_entity_poly.type
_entity_poly.pdbx_seq_one_letter_code
_entity_poly.pdbx_strand_id
1 'polypeptide(L)'
;MSVAEDRSWTGRVRRRAVAALPPEKLLPDKQPAYVSSWIYAFGVLSLSCLAVIIGSGTILALKGPGWWHFTGVGHFLNSIHLWSVELFFFFMVIHLWGKYWMAAWRGGRARVWITGAVT
;
A
#
# COMPACT_ATOMS: atom_id res chain seq x y z
N MET A 1 -17.17 36.69 5.80
CA MET A 1 -16.98 35.48 4.95
C MET A 1 -18.32 35.16 4.32
N SER A 2 -18.42 35.21 2.98
CA SER A 2 -19.71 35.23 2.30
C SER A 2 -20.43 33.89 2.38
N VAL A 3 -21.73 33.93 2.68
CA VAL A 3 -22.66 32.79 2.80
C VAL A 3 -22.71 31.88 1.55
N ALA A 4 -22.14 32.33 0.43
CA ALA A 4 -22.10 31.58 -0.83
C ALA A 4 -21.08 30.42 -0.85
N GLU A 5 -19.99 30.50 -0.07
CA GLU A 5 -18.91 29.50 -0.08
C GLU A 5 -19.36 28.16 0.54
N ASP A 6 -20.38 28.19 1.41
CA ASP A 6 -20.86 27.00 2.13
C ASP A 6 -21.75 26.07 1.31
N ARG A 7 -22.33 26.54 0.20
CA ARG A 7 -23.21 25.73 -0.66
C ARG A 7 -22.48 25.00 -1.78
N SER A 8 -21.30 25.47 -2.19
CA SER A 8 -20.53 24.86 -3.27
C SER A 8 -19.95 23.49 -2.86
N TRP A 9 -20.03 22.51 -3.76
CA TRP A 9 -19.45 21.17 -3.53
C TRP A 9 -17.92 21.24 -3.44
N THR A 10 -17.28 22.11 -4.23
CA THR A 10 -15.84 22.36 -4.15
C THR A 10 -15.43 22.98 -2.80
N GLY A 11 -16.24 23.87 -2.22
CA GLY A 11 -16.01 24.41 -0.87
C GLY A 11 -16.06 23.32 0.21
N ARG A 12 -17.04 22.41 0.11
CA ARG A 12 -17.15 21.23 1.01
C ARG A 12 -16.00 20.24 0.83
N VAL A 13 -15.59 19.96 -0.40
CA VAL A 13 -14.44 19.08 -0.71
C VAL A 13 -13.14 19.71 -0.20
N ARG A 14 -12.92 21.00 -0.44
CA ARG A 14 -11.74 21.72 0.06
C ARG A 14 -11.67 21.68 1.59
N ARG A 15 -12.76 21.96 2.30
CA ARG A 15 -12.79 21.88 3.76
C ARG A 15 -12.50 20.48 4.27
N ARG A 16 -13.08 19.43 3.66
CA ARG A 16 -12.78 18.04 4.03
C ARG A 16 -11.33 17.67 3.74
N ALA A 17 -10.79 18.09 2.60
CA ALA A 17 -9.42 17.83 2.20
C ALA A 17 -8.43 18.51 3.16
N VAL A 18 -8.64 19.78 3.48
CA VAL A 18 -7.80 20.55 4.44
C VAL A 18 -7.95 20.01 5.86
N ALA A 19 -9.13 19.57 6.27
CA ALA A 19 -9.33 18.95 7.58
C ALA A 19 -8.63 17.58 7.69
N ALA A 20 -8.62 16.80 6.61
CA ALA A 20 -7.95 15.51 6.56
C ALA A 20 -6.41 15.64 6.45
N LEU A 21 -5.94 16.60 5.65
CA LEU A 21 -4.53 16.86 5.39
C LEU A 21 -4.25 18.37 5.53
N PRO A 22 -4.02 18.84 6.77
CA PRO A 22 -3.67 20.23 7.02
C PRO A 22 -2.38 20.60 6.27
N PRO A 23 -2.24 21.84 5.78
CA PRO A 23 -1.08 22.28 5.02
C PRO A 23 0.24 22.06 5.78
N GLU A 24 0.21 22.14 7.11
CA GLU A 24 1.38 21.94 7.97
C GLU A 24 1.88 20.48 7.95
N LYS A 25 1.03 19.52 7.56
CA LYS A 25 1.43 18.12 7.34
C LYS A 25 1.92 17.86 5.91
N LEU A 26 1.71 18.79 4.99
CA LEU A 26 2.16 18.67 3.60
C LEU A 26 3.67 18.91 3.48
N LEU A 27 4.22 19.80 4.32
CA LEU A 27 5.64 20.13 4.40
C LEU A 27 6.12 20.05 5.87
N PRO A 28 6.31 18.83 6.41
CA PRO A 28 6.71 18.68 7.81
C PRO A 28 8.19 19.03 8.01
N ASP A 29 8.48 19.96 8.91
CA ASP A 29 9.85 20.31 9.32
C ASP A 29 10.50 19.25 10.24
N LYS A 30 9.74 18.22 10.65
CA LYS A 30 10.20 17.16 11.56
C LYS A 30 10.05 15.79 10.92
N GLN A 31 11.05 14.93 11.14
CA GLN A 31 11.00 13.55 10.68
C GLN A 31 9.81 12.82 11.33
N PRO A 32 8.89 12.26 10.54
CA PRO A 32 7.73 11.56 11.10
C PRO A 32 8.16 10.31 11.88
N ALA A 33 7.46 10.02 12.98
CA ALA A 33 7.77 8.88 13.85
C ALA A 33 7.67 7.50 13.17
N TYR A 34 7.04 7.39 11.99
CA TYR A 34 7.04 6.14 11.23
C TYR A 34 8.32 5.94 10.40
N VAL A 35 9.10 6.99 10.15
CA VAL A 35 10.38 6.93 9.45
C VAL A 35 11.53 6.57 10.41
N SER A 36 11.33 6.74 11.72
CA SER A 36 12.35 6.41 12.73
C SER A 36 12.56 4.90 12.93
N SER A 37 11.65 4.05 12.41
CA SER A 37 11.76 2.60 12.52
C SER A 37 11.64 1.94 11.15
N TRP A 38 12.72 1.25 10.76
CA TRP A 38 12.83 0.48 9.51
C TRP A 38 11.69 -0.52 9.30
N ILE A 39 11.05 -0.99 10.38
CA ILE A 39 9.98 -1.98 10.33
C ILE A 39 8.72 -1.49 9.60
N TYR A 40 8.51 -0.17 9.51
CA TYR A 40 7.41 0.40 8.74
C TYR A 40 7.63 0.27 7.22
N ALA A 41 8.88 0.10 6.77
CA ALA A 41 9.18 -0.11 5.35
C ALA A 41 8.58 -1.41 4.82
N PHE A 42 8.49 -2.47 5.65
CA PHE A 42 7.94 -3.74 5.20
C PHE A 42 6.48 -3.67 4.74
N GLY A 43 5.67 -2.80 5.35
CA GLY A 43 4.29 -2.61 4.89
C GLY A 43 4.25 -2.01 3.48
N VAL A 44 5.12 -1.03 3.22
CA VAL A 44 5.24 -0.38 1.90
C VAL A 44 5.83 -1.35 0.86
N LEU A 45 6.82 -2.14 1.25
CA LEU A 45 7.40 -3.18 0.39
C LEU A 45 6.36 -4.24 0.00
N SER A 46 5.57 -4.74 0.96
CA SER A 46 4.46 -5.67 0.65
C SER A 46 3.46 -5.06 -0.32
N LEU A 47 3.04 -3.80 -0.11
CA LEU A 47 2.11 -3.12 -1.03
C LEU A 47 2.71 -2.94 -2.43
N SER A 48 4.02 -2.67 -2.50
CA SER A 48 4.74 -2.53 -3.78
C SER A 48 4.82 -3.86 -4.52
N CYS A 49 5.14 -4.96 -3.82
CA CYS A 49 5.11 -6.30 -4.39
C CYS A 49 3.71 -6.67 -4.87
N LEU A 50 2.65 -6.36 -4.10
CA LEU A 50 1.26 -6.61 -4.50
C LEU A 50 0.90 -5.90 -5.81
N ALA A 51 1.31 -4.64 -5.98
CA ALA A 51 1.08 -3.90 -7.22
C ALA A 51 1.76 -4.58 -8.42
N VAL A 52 2.98 -5.08 -8.25
CA VAL A 52 3.70 -5.81 -9.30
C VAL A 52 3.04 -7.16 -9.59
N ILE A 53 2.59 -7.90 -8.57
CA ILE A 53 1.86 -9.18 -8.72
C ILE A 53 0.60 -8.96 -9.55
N ILE A 54 -0.21 -7.94 -9.23
CA ILE A 54 -1.45 -7.64 -9.96
C ILE A 54 -1.13 -7.27 -11.41
N GLY A 55 -0.17 -6.38 -11.64
CA GLY A 55 0.21 -5.95 -12.99
C GLY A 55 0.75 -7.08 -13.85
N SER A 56 1.73 -7.82 -13.34
CA SER A 56 2.33 -8.95 -14.06
C SER A 56 1.35 -10.12 -14.24
N GLY A 57 0.54 -10.43 -13.22
CA GLY A 57 -0.47 -11.49 -13.27
C GLY A 57 -1.58 -11.19 -14.29
N THR A 58 -2.00 -9.93 -14.40
CA THR A 58 -2.96 -9.50 -15.42
C THR A 58 -2.39 -9.72 -16.83
N ILE A 59 -1.12 -9.36 -17.07
CA ILE A 59 -0.49 -9.55 -18.38
C ILE A 59 -0.35 -11.05 -18.72
N LEU A 60 0.07 -11.88 -17.75
CA LEU A 60 0.21 -13.32 -17.94
C LEU A 60 -1.13 -14.01 -18.19
N ALA A 61 -2.18 -13.60 -17.47
CA ALA A 61 -3.54 -14.11 -17.66
C ALA A 61 -4.10 -13.78 -19.06
N LEU A 62 -3.83 -12.57 -19.56
CA LEU A 62 -4.31 -12.15 -20.89
C LEU A 62 -3.56 -12.82 -22.05
N LYS A 63 -2.26 -13.07 -21.92
CA LYS A 63 -1.44 -13.63 -23.01
C LYS A 63 -1.38 -15.16 -23.03
N GLY A 64 -1.62 -15.81 -21.90
CA GLY A 64 -1.75 -17.26 -21.79
C GLY A 64 -0.44 -18.07 -21.91
N PRO A 65 -0.49 -19.39 -21.62
CA PRO A 65 0.69 -20.26 -21.42
C PRO A 65 1.69 -20.31 -22.57
N GLY A 66 1.21 -20.32 -23.81
CA GLY A 66 2.08 -20.38 -24.99
C GLY A 66 2.94 -19.11 -25.19
N TRP A 67 2.59 -17.99 -24.58
CA TRP A 67 3.37 -16.78 -24.73
C TRP A 67 4.56 -16.71 -23.76
N TRP A 68 4.34 -17.08 -22.50
CA TRP A 68 5.37 -16.99 -21.45
C TRP A 68 6.32 -18.19 -21.35
N HIS A 69 6.04 -19.29 -22.06
CA HIS A 69 6.99 -20.39 -22.21
C HIS A 69 7.92 -20.28 -23.43
N PHE A 70 7.59 -19.43 -24.41
CA PHE A 70 8.26 -19.44 -25.72
C PHE A 70 8.80 -18.06 -26.15
N THR A 71 8.61 -17.01 -25.34
CA THR A 71 9.14 -15.67 -25.62
C THR A 71 9.99 -15.14 -24.47
N GLY A 72 11.09 -14.45 -24.79
CA GLY A 72 11.99 -13.89 -23.75
C GLY A 72 11.29 -12.86 -22.85
N VAL A 73 10.42 -12.02 -23.42
CA VAL A 73 9.63 -11.04 -22.65
C VAL A 73 8.62 -11.76 -21.73
N GLY A 74 8.01 -12.85 -22.21
CA GLY A 74 7.09 -13.64 -21.41
C GLY A 74 7.79 -14.36 -20.24
N HIS A 75 8.99 -14.90 -20.46
CA HIS A 75 9.81 -15.44 -19.38
C HIS A 75 10.15 -14.39 -18.33
N PHE A 76 10.55 -13.18 -18.75
CA PHE A 76 10.85 -12.09 -17.84
C PHE A 76 9.65 -11.71 -16.96
N LEU A 77 8.45 -11.56 -17.54
CA LEU A 77 7.24 -11.27 -16.75
C LEU A 77 6.86 -12.43 -15.83
N ASN A 78 7.05 -13.67 -16.26
CA ASN A 78 6.81 -14.84 -15.43
C ASN A 78 7.79 -14.88 -14.23
N SER A 79 9.08 -14.61 -14.46
CA SER A 79 10.09 -14.52 -13.40
C SER A 79 9.81 -13.36 -12.44
N ILE A 80 9.47 -12.17 -12.95
CA ILE A 80 9.07 -11.05 -12.10
C ILE A 80 7.85 -11.39 -11.25
N HIS A 81 6.84 -12.04 -11.83
CA HIS A 81 5.65 -12.44 -11.10
C HIS A 81 6.00 -13.39 -9.95
N LEU A 82 6.79 -14.43 -10.24
CA LEU A 82 7.22 -15.42 -9.26
C LEU A 82 8.00 -14.76 -8.11
N TRP A 83 9.07 -14.01 -8.42
CA TRP A 83 9.86 -13.31 -7.40
C TRP A 83 9.04 -12.31 -6.60
N SER A 84 8.09 -11.62 -7.23
CA SER A 84 7.23 -10.66 -6.52
C SER A 84 6.31 -11.35 -5.52
N VAL A 85 5.79 -12.54 -5.84
CA VAL A 85 4.97 -13.35 -4.92
C VAL A 85 5.79 -13.80 -3.71
N GLU A 86 7.00 -14.31 -3.93
CA GLU A 86 7.88 -14.73 -2.84
C GLU A 86 8.24 -13.57 -1.91
N LEU A 87 8.66 -12.43 -2.49
CA LEU A 87 8.97 -11.23 -1.73
C LEU A 87 7.75 -10.66 -1.00
N PHE A 88 6.56 -10.72 -1.62
CA PHE A 88 5.32 -10.30 -0.98
C PHE A 88 5.07 -11.07 0.32
N PHE A 89 5.10 -12.41 0.26
CA PHE A 89 4.89 -13.22 1.46
C PHE A 89 6.00 -13.03 2.50
N PHE A 90 7.26 -12.93 2.06
CA PHE A 90 8.39 -12.68 2.95
C PHE A 90 8.22 -11.35 3.72
N PHE A 91 7.94 -10.25 3.01
CA PHE A 91 7.72 -8.95 3.64
C PHE A 91 6.44 -8.90 4.48
N MET A 92 5.36 -9.57 4.04
CA MET A 92 4.11 -9.66 4.79
C MET A 92 4.29 -10.36 6.13
N VAL A 93 5.04 -11.46 6.17
CA VAL A 93 5.33 -12.16 7.43
C VAL A 93 6.11 -11.26 8.37
N ILE A 94 7.17 -10.60 7.89
CA ILE A 94 7.96 -9.67 8.74
C ILE A 94 7.11 -8.48 9.19
N HIS A 95 6.24 -7.95 8.32
CA HIS A 95 5.34 -6.85 8.65
C HIS A 95 4.37 -7.25 9.78
N LEU A 96 3.64 -8.35 9.62
CA LEU A 96 2.68 -8.84 10.61
C LEU A 96 3.41 -9.18 11.91
N TRP A 97 4.51 -9.93 11.83
CA TRP A 97 5.28 -10.31 13.02
C TRP A 97 5.83 -9.07 13.75
N GLY A 98 6.42 -8.13 13.04
CA GLY A 98 6.91 -6.87 13.60
C GLY A 98 5.81 -6.06 14.30
N LYS A 99 4.69 -5.82 13.61
CA LYS A 99 3.53 -5.11 14.17
C LYS A 99 2.88 -5.89 15.31
N TYR A 100 3.01 -7.22 15.33
CA TYR A 100 2.51 -8.08 16.39
C TYR A 100 3.21 -7.78 17.72
N TRP A 101 4.54 -7.88 17.76
CA TRP A 101 5.30 -7.64 19.01
C TRP A 101 5.34 -6.19 19.45
N MET A 102 5.11 -5.24 18.53
CA MET A 102 4.89 -3.84 18.90
C MET A 102 3.47 -3.56 19.44
N ALA A 103 2.66 -4.60 19.67
CA ALA A 103 1.29 -4.52 20.18
C ALA A 103 0.39 -3.58 19.35
N ALA A 104 0.60 -3.53 18.03
CA ALA A 104 -0.07 -2.57 17.16
C ALA A 104 -1.58 -2.81 17.02
N TRP A 105 -2.09 -4.01 17.36
CA TRP A 105 -3.53 -4.29 17.43
C TRP A 105 -4.24 -3.65 18.62
N ARG A 106 -3.52 -3.24 19.67
CA ARG A 106 -4.12 -2.62 20.85
C ARG A 106 -4.46 -1.15 20.58
N GLY A 107 -5.39 -0.59 21.36
CA GLY A 107 -5.75 0.82 21.29
C GLY A 107 -6.70 1.18 20.14
N GLY A 108 -7.76 0.38 19.94
CA GLY A 108 -8.82 0.67 18.95
C GLY A 108 -8.50 0.25 17.50
N ARG A 109 -7.31 -0.29 17.24
CA ARG A 109 -6.86 -0.72 15.90
C ARG A 109 -7.15 -2.19 15.57
N ALA A 110 -7.95 -2.87 16.38
CA ALA A 110 -8.32 -4.28 16.17
C ALA A 110 -8.96 -4.52 14.79
N ARG A 111 -9.79 -3.59 14.30
CA ARG A 111 -10.38 -3.69 12.95
C ARG A 111 -9.34 -3.72 11.84
N VAL A 112 -8.32 -2.88 11.93
CA VAL A 112 -7.21 -2.84 10.96
C VAL A 112 -6.40 -4.15 11.01
N TRP A 113 -6.25 -4.71 12.21
CA TRP A 113 -5.58 -6.00 12.41
C TRP A 113 -6.37 -7.15 11.78
N ILE A 114 -7.69 -7.20 12.03
CA ILE A 114 -8.57 -8.23 11.47
C ILE A 114 -8.61 -8.12 9.94
N THR A 115 -8.75 -6.92 9.38
CA THR A 115 -8.72 -6.75 7.92
C THR A 115 -7.41 -7.25 7.34
N GLY A 116 -6.27 -6.85 7.92
CA GLY A 116 -4.96 -7.28 7.42
C GLY A 116 -4.63 -8.76 7.65
N ALA A 117 -5.40 -9.48 8.47
CA ALA A 117 -5.28 -10.93 8.61
C ALA A 117 -6.14 -11.69 7.58
N VAL A 118 -7.20 -11.05 7.06
CA VAL A 118 -8.15 -11.66 6.13
C VAL A 118 -7.80 -11.35 4.67
N THR A 119 -7.31 -10.14 4.39
CA THR A 119 -6.81 -9.71 3.07
C THR A 119 -5.31 -9.83 2.99
#